data_AF-A0A8D5G1M2-F1
#
_entry.id   AF-A0A8D5G1M2-F1
#
_cell.length_a   1.000
_cell.length_b   1.000
_cell.length_c   1.000
_cell.angle_alpha   90.00
_cell.angle_beta   90.00
_cell.angle_gamma   90.00
#
_symmetry.space_group_name_H-M   'P 1'
#
loop_
_entity.id
_entity.type
_entity.pdbx_description
1 polymer ?
#
loop_
_entity_poly.entity_id
_entity_poly.type
_entity_poly.pdbx_seq_one_letter_code
_entity_poly.pdbx_strand_id
1 'polypeptide(L)'
;MQYVWDLFVRVFHWSLVVAFAIAFITHKSEWHLIMHVNAGFMAGYLIIARIVWGFLKTGYASFNAFPLNPIQAIKYVWEILKGHPKQFIGHNPAGSIIIYLMLIVGLLTVATGILKFNDGWLIDAPDLLQTLHQFFAWFWLFLVGIHVVGVITESIVHKDNLIMAMITGVKRTHDSNSYVLDKNVSRETLHTSAMLSTGLKRMMHSLTNLGKLSNKLYLMQEEENTPAKFYLKLADNGGVFFSMYAGDETLLLESYVFNSKQHLLEKIDLLKKIGCEDKYYKLLTSNMKRMYFIVKTEDCLIAASPLYDTDSERMQALGILKKKLVTAEVEDLIE
;
A
#
# COMPACT_ATOMS: atom_id res chain seq x y z
N MET A 1 14.94 30.93 -14.24
CA MET A 1 13.96 29.98 -13.67
C MET A 1 13.91 28.80 -14.62
N GLN A 2 14.50 27.67 -14.24
CA GLN A 2 14.50 26.45 -15.05
C GLN A 2 13.64 25.39 -14.38
N TYR A 3 12.88 24.62 -15.17
CA TYR A 3 12.13 23.46 -14.68
C TYR A 3 13.11 22.30 -14.52
N VAL A 4 13.32 21.85 -13.27
CA VAL A 4 14.37 20.88 -12.93
C VAL A 4 13.77 19.55 -12.48
N TRP A 5 12.65 19.57 -11.74
CA TRP A 5 12.02 18.38 -11.18
C TRP A 5 10.77 17.99 -11.95
N ASP A 6 10.70 16.74 -12.40
CA ASP A 6 9.50 16.20 -13.04
C ASP A 6 8.30 16.12 -12.06
N LEU A 7 7.07 16.31 -12.55
CA LEU A 7 5.85 16.23 -11.74
C LEU A 7 5.74 14.85 -11.05
N PHE A 8 6.09 13.78 -11.75
CA PHE A 8 6.10 12.43 -11.19
C PHE A 8 7.00 12.36 -9.95
N VAL A 9 8.21 12.91 -10.02
CA VAL A 9 9.19 12.87 -8.92
C VAL A 9 8.68 13.65 -7.71
N ARG A 10 7.99 14.78 -7.93
CA ARG A 10 7.38 15.56 -6.85
C ARG A 10 6.24 14.81 -6.18
N VAL A 11 5.33 14.22 -6.97
CA VAL A 11 4.21 13.42 -6.44
C VAL A 11 4.74 12.20 -5.68
N PHE A 12 5.70 11.47 -6.25
CA PHE A 12 6.39 10.36 -5.58
C PHE A 12 6.97 10.79 -4.24
N HIS A 13 7.75 11.88 -4.21
CA HIS A 13 8.45 12.32 -3.02
C HIS A 13 7.48 12.66 -1.89
N TRP A 14 6.47 13.51 -2.14
CA TRP A 14 5.52 13.90 -1.10
C TRP A 14 4.64 12.73 -0.67
N SER A 15 4.29 11.81 -1.58
CA SER A 15 3.58 10.58 -1.23
C SER A 15 4.44 9.67 -0.34
N LEU A 16 5.74 9.56 -0.62
CA LEU A 16 6.67 8.76 0.18
C LEU A 16 6.88 9.37 1.57
N VAL A 17 6.96 10.69 1.68
CA VAL A 17 7.04 11.40 2.97
C VAL A 17 5.81 11.10 3.82
N VAL A 18 4.61 11.19 3.24
CA VAL A 18 3.35 10.89 3.96
C VAL A 18 3.28 9.41 4.36
N ALA A 19 3.59 8.49 3.44
CA ALA A 19 3.59 7.06 3.72
C ALA A 19 4.57 6.70 4.85
N PHE A 20 5.80 7.22 4.78
CA PHE A 20 6.81 7.02 5.81
C PHE A 20 6.34 7.59 7.16
N ALA A 21 5.79 8.81 7.20
CA ALA A 21 5.32 9.43 8.43
C ALA A 21 4.18 8.63 9.08
N ILE A 22 3.21 8.16 8.29
CA ILE A 22 2.12 7.30 8.79
C ILE A 22 2.69 6.00 9.35
N ALA A 23 3.56 5.31 8.59
CA ALA A 23 4.18 4.06 9.04
C ALA A 23 4.99 4.27 10.34
N PHE A 24 5.77 5.34 10.41
CA PHE A 24 6.62 5.62 11.57
C PHE A 24 5.80 6.06 12.80
N ILE A 25 4.71 6.81 12.66
CA ILE A 25 3.88 7.19 13.82
C ILE A 25 3.12 5.98 14.38
N THR A 26 2.69 5.07 13.50
CA THR A 26 1.85 3.92 13.86
C THR A 26 2.61 2.70 14.36
N HIS A 27 3.95 2.65 14.23
CA HIS A 27 4.76 1.45 14.47
C HIS A 27 4.63 0.82 15.87
N LYS A 28 4.26 1.58 16.91
CA LYS A 28 4.13 1.05 18.29
C LYS A 28 2.70 0.62 18.64
N SER A 29 1.72 0.96 17.81
CA SER A 29 0.32 0.72 18.12
C SER A 29 -0.15 -0.57 17.46
N GLU A 30 -0.53 -1.54 18.28
CA GLU A 30 -1.18 -2.76 17.79
C GLU A 30 -2.50 -2.44 17.06
N TRP A 31 -3.25 -1.45 17.56
CA TRP A 31 -4.49 -0.98 16.95
C TRP A 31 -4.30 -0.32 15.57
N HIS A 32 -3.11 0.19 15.29
CA HIS A 32 -2.79 0.82 14.00
C HIS A 32 -1.85 -0.04 13.16
N LEU A 33 -1.70 -1.34 13.48
CA LEU A 33 -0.83 -2.25 12.75
C LEU A 33 -1.21 -2.31 11.26
N ILE A 34 -2.50 -2.38 10.93
CA ILE A 34 -2.96 -2.40 9.53
C ILE A 34 -2.58 -1.09 8.82
N MET A 35 -2.69 0.04 9.50
CA MET A 35 -2.30 1.34 8.94
C MET A 35 -0.79 1.42 8.71
N HIS A 36 0.01 0.91 9.65
CA HIS A 36 1.46 0.78 9.51
C HIS A 36 1.83 -0.08 8.30
N VAL A 37 1.23 -1.26 8.19
CA VAL A 37 1.50 -2.23 7.12
C VAL A 37 1.09 -1.67 5.76
N ASN A 38 -0.11 -1.08 5.63
CA ASN A 38 -0.57 -0.46 4.39
C ASN A 38 0.32 0.71 3.96
N ALA A 39 0.76 1.53 4.91
CA ALA A 39 1.70 2.61 4.64
C ALA A 39 3.08 2.08 4.20
N GLY A 40 3.54 0.98 4.79
CA GLY A 40 4.75 0.26 4.38
C GLY A 40 4.65 -0.29 2.95
N PHE A 41 3.54 -0.93 2.59
CA PHE A 41 3.29 -1.38 1.21
C PHE A 41 3.27 -0.21 0.22
N MET A 42 2.57 0.88 0.56
CA MET A 42 2.57 2.11 -0.26
C MET A 42 3.98 2.65 -0.47
N ALA A 43 4.79 2.73 0.59
CA ALA A 43 6.19 3.14 0.47
C ALA A 43 6.99 2.21 -0.44
N GLY A 44 6.79 0.89 -0.34
CA GLY A 44 7.38 -0.12 -1.22
C GLY A 44 7.05 0.11 -2.70
N TYR A 45 5.75 0.25 -3.02
CA TYR A 45 5.30 0.52 -4.39
C TYR A 45 5.89 1.82 -4.95
N LEU A 46 5.91 2.88 -4.15
CA LEU A 46 6.50 4.15 -4.54
C LEU A 46 7.99 4.01 -4.85
N ILE A 47 8.75 3.32 -3.98
CA ILE A 47 10.19 3.13 -4.17
C ILE A 47 10.47 2.33 -5.45
N ILE A 48 9.73 1.23 -5.68
CA ILE A 48 9.86 0.44 -6.91
C ILE A 48 9.54 1.30 -8.14
N ALA A 49 8.43 2.05 -8.10
CA ALA A 49 8.06 2.95 -9.18
C ALA A 49 9.15 4.00 -9.46
N ARG A 50 9.79 4.53 -8.41
CA ARG A 50 10.89 5.49 -8.56
C ARG A 50 12.13 4.86 -9.19
N ILE A 51 12.46 3.63 -8.82
CA ILE A 51 13.57 2.88 -9.41
C ILE A 51 13.33 2.64 -10.89
N VAL A 52 12.16 2.11 -11.25
CA VAL A 52 11.75 1.91 -12.65
C VAL A 52 11.82 3.22 -13.43
N TRP A 53 11.25 4.31 -12.88
CA TRP A 53 11.30 5.63 -13.51
C TRP A 53 12.72 6.18 -13.67
N GLY A 54 13.62 5.89 -12.73
CA GLY A 54 15.02 6.31 -12.78
C GLY A 54 15.82 5.64 -13.89
N PHE A 55 15.41 4.44 -14.34
CA PHE A 55 15.97 3.76 -15.51
C PHE A 55 15.30 4.16 -16.82
N LEU A 56 13.99 4.42 -16.84
CA LEU A 56 13.24 4.75 -18.05
C LEU A 56 13.42 6.21 -18.52
N LYS A 57 13.65 7.15 -17.60
CA LYS A 57 13.73 8.59 -17.93
C LYS A 57 15.13 8.97 -18.42
N THR A 58 15.22 9.91 -19.36
CA THR A 58 16.43 10.66 -19.70
C THR A 58 16.40 12.06 -19.04
N GLY A 59 17.56 12.61 -18.66
CA GLY A 59 17.67 13.93 -17.99
C GLY A 59 17.91 13.87 -16.47
N TYR A 60 17.66 14.98 -15.75
CA TYR A 60 18.06 15.17 -14.34
C TYR A 60 17.47 14.17 -13.34
N ALA A 61 16.35 13.52 -13.69
CA ALA A 61 15.70 12.51 -12.83
C ALA A 61 16.21 11.07 -13.06
N SER A 62 17.09 10.87 -14.05
CA SER A 62 17.69 9.57 -14.39
C SER A 62 18.85 9.24 -13.46
N PHE A 63 19.07 7.96 -13.13
CA PHE A 63 20.24 7.54 -12.34
C PHE A 63 21.58 7.85 -13.04
N ASN A 64 21.56 7.97 -14.38
CA ASN A 64 22.74 8.34 -15.16
C ASN A 64 23.14 9.81 -14.97
N ALA A 65 22.21 10.68 -14.58
CA ALA A 65 22.50 12.10 -14.33
C ALA A 65 23.19 12.35 -12.97
N PHE A 66 23.22 11.37 -12.06
CA PHE A 66 23.83 11.50 -10.75
C PHE A 66 24.53 10.20 -10.28
N PRO A 67 25.71 9.87 -10.83
CA PRO A 67 26.37 8.61 -10.52
C PRO A 67 26.80 8.48 -9.04
N LEU A 68 26.76 7.25 -8.53
CA LEU A 68 27.29 6.88 -7.21
C LEU A 68 28.82 7.10 -7.17
N ASN A 69 29.26 8.23 -6.64
CA ASN A 69 30.68 8.53 -6.47
C ASN A 69 31.03 8.99 -5.03
N PRO A 70 31.36 8.05 -4.12
CA PRO A 70 31.67 8.35 -2.72
C PRO A 70 32.86 9.28 -2.54
N ILE A 71 33.87 9.19 -3.40
CA ILE A 71 35.05 10.05 -3.34
C ILE A 71 34.68 11.50 -3.68
N GLN A 72 33.85 11.70 -4.71
CA GLN A 72 33.38 13.05 -5.09
C GLN A 72 32.45 13.65 -4.03
N ALA A 73 31.64 12.84 -3.35
CA ALA A 73 30.80 13.30 -2.25
C ALA A 73 31.60 13.79 -1.05
N ILE A 74 32.62 13.04 -0.61
CA ILE A 74 33.48 13.46 0.49
C ILE A 74 34.22 14.75 0.12
N LYS A 75 34.78 14.82 -1.09
CA LYS A 75 35.40 16.05 -1.61
C LYS A 75 34.42 17.22 -1.61
N TYR A 76 33.19 17.01 -2.06
CA TYR A 76 32.17 18.04 -2.11
C TYR A 76 31.79 18.58 -0.72
N VAL A 77 31.58 17.70 0.26
CA VAL A 77 31.33 18.10 1.66
C VAL A 77 32.50 18.92 2.19
N TRP A 78 33.73 18.51 1.89
CA TRP A 78 34.93 19.21 2.34
C TRP A 78 35.10 20.59 1.68
N GLU A 79 34.73 20.74 0.40
CA GLU A 79 34.71 22.02 -0.31
C GLU A 79 33.64 22.99 0.24
N ILE A 80 32.47 22.48 0.67
CA ILE A 80 31.47 23.29 1.38
C ILE A 80 32.04 23.80 2.71
N LEU A 81 32.66 22.92 3.51
CA LEU A 81 33.26 23.30 4.80
C LEU A 81 34.38 24.33 4.64
N LYS A 82 35.06 24.32 3.49
CA LYS A 82 36.08 25.31 3.12
C LYS A 82 35.55 26.62 2.55
N GLY A 83 34.24 26.74 2.34
CA GLY A 83 33.63 27.94 1.78
C GLY A 83 33.78 28.09 0.26
N HIS A 84 34.06 27.02 -0.48
CA HIS A 84 34.11 27.00 -1.95
C HIS A 84 32.94 26.19 -2.56
N PRO A 85 31.68 26.61 -2.38
CA PRO A 85 30.54 25.81 -2.80
C PRO A 85 30.38 25.83 -4.32
N LYS A 86 30.61 24.67 -4.97
CA LYS A 86 30.28 24.48 -6.39
C LYS A 86 28.76 24.31 -6.55
N GLN A 87 28.15 25.09 -7.44
CA GLN A 87 26.73 24.96 -7.76
C GLN A 87 26.48 23.76 -8.68
N PHE A 88 25.54 22.90 -8.29
CA PHE A 88 25.02 21.82 -9.12
C PHE A 88 23.55 22.14 -9.50
N ILE A 89 23.20 21.95 -10.78
CA ILE A 89 21.85 22.21 -11.28
C ILE A 89 20.88 21.10 -10.83
N GLY A 90 21.34 19.83 -10.81
CA GLY A 90 20.61 18.66 -10.33
C GLY A 90 20.98 18.26 -8.89
N HIS A 91 21.28 16.99 -8.64
CA HIS A 91 21.77 16.52 -7.35
C HIS A 91 23.27 16.82 -7.18
N ASN A 92 23.64 17.31 -5.99
CA ASN A 92 25.04 17.37 -5.58
C ASN A 92 25.56 15.94 -5.26
N PRO A 93 26.88 15.69 -5.34
CA PRO A 93 27.43 14.35 -5.12
C PRO A 93 27.08 13.75 -3.74
N ALA A 94 27.00 14.57 -2.70
CA ALA A 94 26.62 14.13 -1.35
C ALA A 94 25.14 13.72 -1.25
N GLY A 95 24.25 14.52 -1.83
CA GLY A 95 22.82 14.26 -1.87
C GLY A 95 22.47 13.03 -2.71
N SER A 96 23.21 12.78 -3.79
CA SER A 96 23.08 11.54 -4.56
C SER A 96 23.28 10.31 -3.69
N ILE A 97 24.33 10.28 -2.86
CA ILE A 97 24.60 9.14 -1.95
C ILE A 97 23.46 8.96 -0.95
N ILE A 98 22.99 10.05 -0.33
CA ILE A 98 21.89 9.97 0.63
C ILE A 98 20.63 9.43 -0.04
N ILE A 99 20.32 9.82 -1.28
CA ILE A 99 19.16 9.28 -2.02
C ILE A 99 19.31 7.78 -2.27
N TYR A 100 20.47 7.31 -2.75
CA TYR A 100 20.69 5.88 -2.96
C TYR A 100 20.60 5.10 -1.66
N LEU A 101 21.20 5.59 -0.57
CA LEU A 101 21.09 4.97 0.74
C LEU A 101 19.64 4.92 1.22
N MET A 102 18.89 6.01 1.08
CA MET A 102 17.47 6.05 1.46
C MET A 102 16.62 5.08 0.64
N LEU A 103 16.87 4.91 -0.66
CA LEU A 103 16.16 3.95 -1.50
C LEU A 103 16.48 2.51 -1.11
N ILE A 104 17.75 2.19 -0.87
CA ILE A 104 18.19 0.84 -0.48
C ILE A 104 17.68 0.49 0.92
N VAL A 105 17.90 1.37 1.91
CA VAL A 105 17.45 1.15 3.28
C VAL A 105 15.92 1.12 3.34
N GLY A 106 15.23 1.96 2.56
CA GLY A 106 13.78 1.91 2.43
C GLY A 106 13.28 0.56 1.90
N LEU A 107 13.91 0.03 0.85
CA LEU A 107 13.60 -1.32 0.33
C LEU A 107 13.84 -2.41 1.39
N LEU A 108 14.96 -2.36 2.10
CA LEU A 108 15.27 -3.32 3.17
C LEU A 108 14.27 -3.23 4.32
N THR A 109 13.85 -2.02 4.68
CA THR A 109 12.81 -1.80 5.71
C THR A 109 11.49 -2.45 5.29
N VAL A 110 11.05 -2.22 4.04
CA VAL A 110 9.81 -2.81 3.51
C VAL A 110 9.94 -4.33 3.40
N ALA A 111 11.04 -4.86 2.88
CA ALA A 111 11.26 -6.29 2.70
C ALA A 111 11.23 -7.04 4.04
N THR A 112 11.97 -6.54 5.05
CA THR A 112 11.95 -7.12 6.40
C THR A 112 10.58 -7.02 7.06
N GLY A 113 9.84 -5.93 6.81
CA GLY A 113 8.46 -5.77 7.29
C GLY A 113 7.49 -6.77 6.67
N ILE A 114 7.55 -6.98 5.35
CA ILE A 114 6.73 -7.98 4.63
C ILE A 114 7.04 -9.39 5.14
N LEU A 115 8.32 -9.73 5.32
CA LEU A 115 8.72 -11.02 5.85
C LEU A 115 8.19 -11.23 7.28
N LYS A 116 8.29 -10.21 8.14
CA LYS A 116 7.76 -10.29 9.51
C LYS A 116 6.24 -10.42 9.54
N PHE A 117 5.54 -9.72 8.66
CA PHE A 117 4.07 -9.72 8.59
C PHE A 117 3.50 -11.07 8.10
N ASN A 118 4.22 -11.75 7.21
CA ASN A 118 3.84 -13.05 6.65
C ASN A 118 4.49 -14.23 7.40
N ASP A 119 4.62 -14.12 8.72
CA ASP A 119 5.20 -15.15 9.61
C ASP A 119 6.55 -15.73 9.16
N GLY A 120 7.37 -14.91 8.50
CA GLY A 120 8.70 -15.33 8.07
C GLY A 120 8.70 -16.41 6.98
N TRP A 121 7.70 -16.46 6.09
CA TRP A 121 7.54 -17.50 5.05
C TRP A 121 8.82 -17.91 4.28
N LEU A 122 9.79 -16.99 4.16
CA LEU A 122 11.09 -17.22 3.52
C LEU A 122 12.23 -17.48 4.52
N ILE A 123 12.16 -16.88 5.72
CA ILE A 123 13.19 -16.92 6.76
C ILE A 123 12.49 -17.11 8.11
N ASP A 124 12.60 -18.30 8.67
CA ASP A 124 12.03 -18.64 9.98
C ASP A 124 12.87 -18.07 11.14
N ALA A 125 12.82 -16.75 11.29
CA ALA A 125 13.53 -16.01 12.32
C ALA A 125 12.76 -14.74 12.73
N PRO A 126 11.60 -14.89 13.41
CA PRO A 126 10.67 -13.77 13.67
C PRO A 126 11.28 -12.64 14.50
N ASP A 127 12.16 -12.95 15.46
CA ASP A 127 12.82 -11.94 16.31
C ASP A 127 13.91 -11.19 15.55
N LEU A 128 14.65 -11.90 14.69
CA LEU A 128 15.66 -11.29 13.83
C LEU A 128 15.01 -10.35 12.82
N LEU A 129 13.92 -10.78 12.16
CA LEU A 129 13.19 -9.95 11.20
C LEU A 129 12.63 -8.68 11.86
N GLN A 130 12.11 -8.79 13.07
CA GLN A 130 11.66 -7.62 13.83
C GLN A 130 12.82 -6.67 14.18
N THR A 131 13.95 -7.22 14.63
CA THR A 131 15.14 -6.44 14.96
C THR A 131 15.70 -5.71 13.73
N LEU A 132 15.79 -6.41 12.60
CA LEU A 132 16.25 -5.84 11.33
C LEU A 132 15.29 -4.76 10.83
N HIS A 133 13.99 -5.02 10.86
CA HIS A 133 12.98 -4.03 10.45
C HIS A 133 13.08 -2.75 11.28
N GLN A 134 13.18 -2.89 12.61
CA GLN A 134 13.37 -1.75 13.51
C GLN A 134 14.69 -1.02 13.23
N PHE A 135 15.80 -1.75 13.07
CA PHE A 135 17.09 -1.15 12.75
C PHE A 135 17.04 -0.34 11.45
N PHE A 136 16.51 -0.92 10.37
CA PHE A 136 16.42 -0.23 9.09
C PHE A 136 15.46 0.96 9.15
N ALA A 137 14.33 0.88 9.87
CA ALA A 137 13.41 2.00 10.04
C ALA A 137 14.06 3.19 10.77
N TRP A 138 14.79 2.94 11.86
CA TRP A 138 15.52 3.99 12.58
C TRP A 138 16.68 4.54 11.77
N PHE A 139 17.41 3.68 11.06
CA PHE A 139 18.49 4.12 10.18
C PHE A 139 17.96 4.94 8.99
N TRP A 140 16.79 4.58 8.46
CA TRP A 140 16.13 5.37 7.41
C TRP A 140 15.72 6.75 7.93
N LEU A 141 15.14 6.84 9.13
CA LEU A 141 14.83 8.13 9.77
C LEU A 141 16.10 8.98 9.96
N PHE A 142 17.20 8.37 10.38
CA PHE A 142 18.49 9.06 10.50
C PHE A 142 18.95 9.65 9.16
N LEU A 143 18.85 8.88 8.06
CA LEU A 143 19.17 9.36 6.72
C LEU A 143 18.22 10.48 6.25
N VAL A 144 16.92 10.41 6.59
CA VAL A 144 15.96 11.51 6.36
C VAL A 144 16.40 12.77 7.10
N GLY A 145 16.88 12.65 8.34
CA GLY A 145 17.43 13.77 9.10
C GLY A 145 18.62 14.43 8.40
N ILE A 146 19.60 13.62 7.94
CA ILE A 146 20.74 14.11 7.15
C ILE A 146 20.26 14.80 5.87
N HIS A 147 19.30 14.19 5.17
CA HIS A 147 18.74 14.76 3.95
C HIS A 147 18.14 16.15 4.19
N VAL A 148 17.30 16.31 5.22
CA VAL A 148 16.66 17.59 5.56
C VAL A 148 17.71 18.64 5.95
N VAL A 149 18.70 18.28 6.77
CA VAL A 149 19.81 19.18 7.12
C VAL A 149 20.58 19.60 5.87
N GLY A 150 20.85 18.67 4.95
CA GLY A 150 21.49 18.96 3.67
C GLY A 150 20.70 19.93 2.81
N VAL A 151 19.39 19.73 2.70
CA VAL A 151 18.48 20.62 1.96
C VAL A 151 18.45 22.02 2.56
N ILE A 152 18.40 22.14 3.89
CA ILE A 152 18.43 23.43 4.59
C ILE A 152 19.79 24.13 4.37
N THR A 153 20.88 23.40 4.55
CA THR A 153 22.25 23.93 4.39
C THR A 153 22.47 24.45 2.98
N GLU A 154 22.13 23.65 1.96
CA GLU A 154 22.17 24.07 0.56
C GLU A 154 21.28 25.29 0.29
N SER A 155 20.07 25.31 0.86
CA SER A 155 19.15 26.42 0.64
C SER A 155 19.68 27.73 1.21
N ILE A 156 20.37 27.69 2.34
CA ILE A 156 21.01 28.85 2.96
C ILE A 156 22.27 29.26 2.19
N VAL A 157 23.16 28.31 1.90
CA VAL A 157 24.45 28.55 1.23
C VAL A 157 24.26 29.08 -0.18
N HIS A 158 23.35 28.48 -0.94
CA HIS A 158 23.08 28.86 -2.34
C HIS A 158 21.97 29.90 -2.49
N LYS A 159 21.32 30.31 -1.38
CA LYS A 159 20.17 31.25 -1.37
C LYS A 159 19.01 30.82 -2.28
N ASP A 160 18.91 29.51 -2.54
CA ASP A 160 17.87 28.88 -3.35
C ASP A 160 16.91 28.11 -2.44
N ASN A 161 15.62 28.42 -2.44
CA ASN A 161 14.66 27.67 -1.64
C ASN A 161 14.37 26.30 -2.31
N LEU A 162 15.14 25.28 -1.93
CA LEU A 162 15.02 23.93 -2.48
C LEU A 162 13.70 23.25 -2.09
N ILE A 163 13.14 23.58 -0.93
CA ILE A 163 11.83 23.08 -0.50
C ILE A 163 10.75 23.58 -1.46
N MET A 164 10.78 24.88 -1.78
CA MET A 164 9.86 25.47 -2.75
C MET A 164 10.12 24.93 -4.16
N ALA A 165 11.37 24.66 -4.53
CA ALA A 165 11.70 23.99 -5.80
C ALA A 165 11.11 22.58 -5.88
N MET A 166 10.97 21.88 -4.75
CA MET A 166 10.36 20.54 -4.71
C MET A 166 8.82 20.55 -4.74
N ILE A 167 8.19 21.71 -4.54
CA ILE A 167 6.75 21.89 -4.74
C ILE A 167 6.48 22.39 -6.17
N THR A 168 7.18 23.46 -6.57
CA THR A 168 6.96 24.14 -7.85
C THR A 168 7.63 23.44 -9.03
N GLY A 169 8.69 22.66 -8.79
CA GLY A 169 9.52 22.05 -9.81
C GLY A 169 10.56 23.00 -10.45
N VAL A 170 10.61 24.25 -10.01
CA VAL A 170 11.41 25.31 -10.64
C VAL A 170 12.56 25.72 -9.73
N LYS A 171 13.78 25.77 -10.26
CA LYS A 171 14.96 26.32 -9.57
C LYS A 171 15.32 27.68 -10.15
N ARG A 172 15.73 28.64 -9.31
CA ARG A 172 16.31 29.91 -9.77
C ARG A 172 17.73 29.63 -10.25
N THR A 173 18.03 30.02 -11.48
CA THR A 173 19.38 29.93 -12.04
C THR A 173 19.93 31.34 -12.08
N HIS A 174 21.03 31.57 -11.37
CA HIS A 174 21.75 32.85 -11.37
C HIS A 174 22.99 32.71 -12.27
N ASP A 175 22.79 32.42 -13.56
CA ASP A 175 23.90 32.47 -14.51
C ASP A 175 23.44 32.85 -15.92
N SER A 176 24.01 33.94 -16.43
CA SER A 176 23.64 34.63 -17.69
C SER A 176 24.22 33.99 -18.95
N ASN A 177 24.83 32.81 -18.86
CA ASN A 177 25.62 32.23 -19.96
C ASN A 177 25.21 30.82 -20.43
N SER A 178 23.97 30.38 -20.18
CA SER A 178 23.48 29.03 -20.49
C SER A 178 22.42 28.98 -21.61
N TYR A 179 22.64 29.71 -22.71
CA TYR A 179 21.83 29.60 -23.94
C TYR A 179 22.19 28.42 -24.85
N VAL A 180 23.09 27.54 -24.40
CA VAL A 180 23.52 26.35 -25.14
C VAL A 180 23.08 25.13 -24.36
N LEU A 181 22.33 24.23 -25.02
CA LEU A 181 21.66 23.01 -24.52
C LEU A 181 20.30 23.32 -23.85
N ASP A 182 19.12 23.07 -24.42
CA ASP A 182 18.71 21.93 -25.23
C ASP A 182 17.32 22.21 -25.87
N LYS A 183 17.23 22.22 -27.22
CA LYS A 183 15.98 22.45 -27.97
C LYS A 183 15.07 21.20 -28.01
N ASN A 184 15.56 20.02 -27.59
CA ASN A 184 14.81 18.76 -27.67
C ASN A 184 13.79 18.58 -26.53
N VAL A 185 13.93 19.30 -25.41
CA VAL A 185 13.00 19.24 -24.25
C VAL A 185 11.59 19.75 -24.59
N SER A 186 11.46 20.62 -25.59
CA SER A 186 10.16 21.24 -25.94
C SER A 186 9.21 20.32 -26.71
N ARG A 187 9.70 19.25 -27.35
CA ARG A 187 8.86 18.37 -28.18
C ARG A 187 8.35 17.13 -27.44
N GLU A 188 9.07 16.61 -26.44
CA GLU A 188 8.61 15.45 -25.66
C GLU A 188 7.60 15.78 -24.54
N THR A 189 7.62 17.01 -24.04
CA THR A 189 6.69 17.50 -23.01
C THR A 189 5.23 17.57 -23.49
N LEU A 190 5.03 17.71 -24.80
CA LEU A 190 3.70 17.74 -25.41
C LEU A 190 3.08 16.35 -25.60
N HIS A 191 3.89 15.33 -25.95
CA HIS A 191 3.37 13.97 -26.17
C HIS A 191 3.14 13.16 -24.88
N THR A 192 3.90 13.45 -23.83
CA THR A 192 3.75 12.78 -22.52
C THR A 192 2.48 13.18 -21.77
N SER A 193 2.00 14.42 -21.95
CA SER A 193 0.74 14.89 -21.35
C SER A 193 -0.49 14.16 -21.89
N ALA A 194 -0.47 13.77 -23.18
CA ALA A 194 -1.56 13.02 -23.81
C ALA A 194 -1.64 11.57 -23.32
N MET A 195 -0.49 10.89 -23.15
CA MET A 195 -0.44 9.51 -22.62
C MET A 195 -0.78 9.42 -21.13
N LEU A 196 -0.41 10.43 -20.33
CA LEU A 196 -0.77 10.48 -18.90
C LEU A 196 -2.28 10.58 -18.68
N SER A 197 -3.03 11.22 -19.59
CA SER A 197 -4.49 11.37 -19.41
C SER A 197 -5.23 10.02 -19.42
N THR A 198 -4.75 9.06 -20.20
CA THR A 198 -5.36 7.73 -20.35
C THR A 198 -4.96 6.79 -19.21
N GLY A 199 -3.70 6.88 -18.76
CA GLY A 199 -3.19 6.12 -17.61
C GLY A 199 -3.73 6.63 -16.27
N LEU A 200 -3.81 7.95 -16.09
CA LEU A 200 -4.38 8.58 -14.90
C LEU A 200 -5.89 8.32 -14.80
N LYS A 201 -6.63 8.25 -15.92
CA LYS A 201 -8.04 7.82 -15.92
C LYS A 201 -8.21 6.37 -15.48
N ARG A 202 -7.35 5.44 -15.92
CA ARG A 202 -7.37 4.03 -15.48
C ARG A 202 -6.97 3.86 -14.02
N MET A 203 -5.99 4.63 -13.55
CA MET A 203 -5.54 4.59 -12.16
C MET A 203 -6.53 5.30 -11.21
N MET A 204 -7.14 6.42 -11.63
CA MET A 204 -8.24 7.04 -10.90
C MET A 204 -9.47 6.13 -10.86
N HIS A 205 -9.78 5.38 -11.92
CA HIS A 205 -10.84 4.38 -11.92
C HIS A 205 -10.55 3.19 -10.97
N SER A 206 -9.28 2.87 -10.74
CA SER A 206 -8.86 1.86 -9.75
C SER A 206 -8.87 2.41 -8.31
N LEU A 207 -8.49 3.68 -8.13
CA LEU A 207 -8.48 4.37 -6.83
C LEU A 207 -9.87 4.83 -6.36
N THR A 208 -10.82 5.06 -7.28
CA THR A 208 -12.24 5.27 -6.95
C THR A 208 -12.90 4.04 -6.33
N ASN A 209 -12.31 2.84 -6.49
CA ASN A 209 -12.77 1.62 -5.81
C ASN A 209 -12.17 1.42 -4.41
N LEU A 210 -11.10 2.16 -4.06
CA LEU A 210 -10.51 2.14 -2.72
C LEU A 210 -11.02 3.29 -1.82
N GLY A 211 -11.59 4.35 -2.43
CA GLY A 211 -12.24 5.45 -1.73
C GLY A 211 -13.73 5.22 -1.39
N LYS A 212 -14.32 4.10 -1.81
CA LYS A 212 -15.75 3.77 -1.59
C LYS A 212 -16.03 2.95 -0.32
N LEU A 213 -15.09 2.90 0.62
CA LEU A 213 -15.22 2.21 1.91
C LEU A 213 -15.19 3.15 3.13
N SER A 214 -15.12 4.46 2.94
CA SER A 214 -15.10 5.45 4.03
C SER A 214 -16.41 6.22 4.21
N ASN A 215 -17.44 5.96 3.41
CA ASN A 215 -18.76 6.60 3.52
C ASN A 215 -19.90 5.61 3.76
N LYS A 216 -19.63 4.54 4.50
CA LYS A 216 -20.64 3.57 4.97
C LYS A 216 -20.80 3.59 6.49
N LEU A 217 -20.70 4.77 7.08
CA LEU A 217 -21.08 5.02 8.49
C LEU A 217 -22.24 6.03 8.62
N TYR A 218 -22.91 6.36 7.51
CA TYR A 218 -24.08 7.26 7.49
C TYR A 218 -25.29 6.71 6.73
N LEU A 219 -25.28 5.44 6.33
CA LEU A 219 -26.42 4.76 5.67
C LEU A 219 -26.95 3.58 6.50
N MET A 220 -26.73 3.58 7.82
CA MET A 220 -27.24 2.56 8.75
C MET A 220 -28.77 2.65 9.01
N GLN A 221 -29.55 3.31 8.16
CA GLN A 221 -30.98 3.50 8.42
C GLN A 221 -31.92 3.17 7.25
N GLU A 222 -31.43 2.91 6.04
CA GLU A 222 -32.29 2.62 4.88
C GLU A 222 -31.75 1.49 4.01
N GLU A 223 -31.79 0.24 4.49
CA GLU A 223 -31.85 -0.95 3.59
C GLU A 223 -32.17 -2.24 4.37
N GLU A 224 -33.26 -2.24 5.15
CA GLU A 224 -33.67 -3.43 5.90
C GLU A 224 -34.33 -4.52 5.03
N ASN A 225 -34.45 -4.33 3.70
CA ASN A 225 -35.31 -5.18 2.86
C ASN A 225 -34.64 -5.88 1.66
N THR A 226 -33.31 -5.85 1.54
CA THR A 226 -32.60 -6.63 0.50
C THR A 226 -32.36 -8.08 0.97
N PRO A 227 -32.76 -9.10 0.19
CA PRO A 227 -32.56 -10.50 0.54
C PRO A 227 -31.06 -10.85 0.53
N ALA A 228 -30.63 -11.74 1.42
CA ALA A 228 -29.27 -12.27 1.37
C ALA A 228 -29.08 -13.16 0.13
N LYS A 229 -27.85 -13.25 -0.37
CA LYS A 229 -27.53 -14.04 -1.57
C LYS A 229 -26.37 -14.99 -1.33
N PHE A 230 -26.48 -16.21 -1.84
CA PHE A 230 -25.39 -17.16 -2.00
C PHE A 230 -24.79 -16.99 -3.38
N TYR A 231 -23.49 -16.74 -3.48
CA TYR A 231 -22.76 -16.76 -4.74
C TYR A 231 -21.93 -18.02 -4.82
N LEU A 232 -22.14 -18.81 -5.87
CA LEU A 232 -21.32 -19.98 -6.18
C LEU A 232 -20.11 -19.54 -7.00
N LYS A 233 -18.91 -19.95 -6.59
CA LYS A 233 -17.63 -19.57 -7.22
C LYS A 233 -16.77 -20.79 -7.52
N LEU A 234 -15.92 -20.69 -8.53
CA LEU A 234 -14.85 -21.65 -8.81
C LEU A 234 -13.59 -21.28 -8.01
N ALA A 235 -12.96 -22.28 -7.41
CA ALA A 235 -11.62 -22.17 -6.84
C ALA A 235 -10.56 -22.46 -7.90
N ASP A 236 -9.34 -21.94 -7.70
CA ASP A 236 -8.21 -22.09 -8.63
C ASP A 236 -7.82 -23.56 -8.90
N ASN A 237 -8.22 -24.48 -8.02
CA ASN A 237 -8.00 -25.92 -8.13
C ASN A 237 -9.13 -26.68 -8.86
N GLY A 238 -10.10 -25.97 -9.45
CA GLY A 238 -11.25 -26.56 -10.13
C GLY A 238 -12.38 -27.03 -9.21
N GLY A 239 -12.27 -26.82 -7.90
CA GLY A 239 -13.35 -27.05 -6.95
C GLY A 239 -14.35 -25.88 -6.92
N VAL A 240 -15.46 -26.07 -6.23
CA VAL A 240 -16.55 -25.09 -6.11
C VAL A 240 -16.83 -24.77 -4.64
N PHE A 241 -17.09 -23.51 -4.34
CA PHE A 241 -17.44 -23.06 -2.99
C PHE A 241 -18.52 -21.98 -3.07
N PHE A 242 -19.18 -21.69 -1.95
CA PHE A 242 -20.13 -20.59 -1.86
C PHE A 242 -19.66 -19.53 -0.88
N SER A 243 -20.00 -18.27 -1.18
CA SER A 243 -19.92 -17.16 -0.24
C SER A 243 -21.33 -16.58 -0.06
N MET A 244 -21.79 -16.47 1.17
CA MET A 244 -23.08 -15.85 1.51
C MET A 244 -22.87 -14.41 1.95
N TYR A 245 -23.57 -13.48 1.30
CA TYR A 245 -23.55 -12.07 1.67
C TYR A 245 -24.91 -11.62 2.18
N ALA A 246 -24.89 -10.75 3.17
CA ALA A 246 -26.05 -9.95 3.52
C ALA A 246 -26.39 -8.98 2.35
N GLY A 247 -27.62 -8.46 2.35
CA GLY A 247 -28.10 -7.57 1.30
C GLY A 247 -27.34 -6.24 1.19
N ASP A 248 -26.44 -5.95 2.13
CA ASP A 248 -25.50 -4.82 2.13
C ASP A 248 -24.10 -5.22 1.63
N GLU A 249 -23.95 -6.37 0.97
CA GLU A 249 -22.66 -6.95 0.53
C GLU A 249 -21.71 -7.33 1.68
N THR A 250 -22.18 -7.44 2.92
CA THR A 250 -21.35 -7.94 4.03
C THR A 250 -21.24 -9.46 3.96
N LEU A 251 -20.01 -10.00 3.90
CA LEU A 251 -19.77 -11.45 3.92
C LEU A 251 -20.17 -12.03 5.28
N LEU A 252 -21.11 -12.98 5.27
CA LEU A 252 -21.62 -13.63 6.48
C LEU A 252 -21.03 -15.04 6.67
N LEU A 253 -20.83 -15.77 5.58
CA LEU A 253 -20.44 -17.17 5.63
C LEU A 253 -19.70 -17.59 4.37
N GLU A 254 -18.66 -18.41 4.50
CA GLU A 254 -17.94 -18.99 3.38
C GLU A 254 -17.75 -20.49 3.58
N SER A 255 -18.03 -21.26 2.53
CA SER A 255 -17.90 -22.71 2.55
C SER A 255 -16.46 -23.15 2.27
N TYR A 256 -16.13 -24.37 2.70
CA TYR A 256 -14.96 -25.05 2.19
C TYR A 256 -15.14 -25.40 0.70
N VAL A 257 -14.04 -25.72 0.01
CA VAL A 257 -14.06 -26.11 -1.40
C VAL A 257 -14.58 -27.53 -1.55
N PHE A 258 -15.58 -27.72 -2.41
CA PHE A 258 -16.18 -29.00 -2.76
C PHE A 258 -15.79 -29.42 -4.18
N ASN A 259 -15.76 -30.73 -4.43
CA ASN A 259 -15.42 -31.28 -5.74
C ASN A 259 -16.61 -31.35 -6.72
N SER A 260 -17.83 -31.04 -6.26
CA SER A 260 -19.05 -31.13 -7.08
C SER A 260 -20.04 -30.01 -6.72
N LYS A 261 -20.58 -29.37 -7.75
CA LYS A 261 -21.62 -28.34 -7.66
C LYS A 261 -22.91 -28.87 -7.05
N GLN A 262 -23.28 -30.11 -7.37
CA GLN A 262 -24.45 -30.76 -6.79
C GLN A 262 -24.30 -30.94 -5.27
N HIS A 263 -23.11 -31.38 -4.83
CA HIS A 263 -22.81 -31.53 -3.41
C HIS A 263 -22.81 -30.17 -2.69
N LEU A 264 -22.34 -29.10 -3.35
CA LEU A 264 -22.39 -27.73 -2.82
C LEU A 264 -23.84 -27.25 -2.61
N LEU A 265 -24.73 -27.47 -3.59
CA LEU A 265 -26.15 -27.10 -3.50
C LEU A 265 -26.88 -27.87 -2.40
N GLU A 266 -26.61 -29.16 -2.24
CA GLU A 266 -27.15 -29.97 -1.14
C GLU A 266 -26.74 -29.41 0.24
N LYS A 267 -25.51 -28.88 0.36
CA LYS A 267 -25.04 -28.23 1.59
C LYS A 267 -25.70 -26.89 1.85
N ILE A 268 -26.01 -26.12 0.80
CA ILE A 268 -26.78 -24.86 0.93
C ILE A 268 -28.21 -25.16 1.40
N ASP A 269 -28.87 -26.17 0.83
CA ASP A 269 -30.23 -26.57 1.24
C ASP A 269 -30.26 -27.10 2.68
N LEU A 270 -29.26 -27.91 3.05
CA LEU A 270 -29.08 -28.35 4.43
C LEU A 270 -28.90 -27.15 5.37
N LEU A 271 -28.05 -26.18 5.00
CA LEU A 271 -27.78 -24.98 5.78
C LEU A 271 -29.05 -24.14 5.97
N LYS A 272 -29.88 -23.96 4.95
CA LYS A 272 -31.18 -23.28 5.04
C LYS A 272 -32.14 -23.97 6.02
N LYS A 273 -32.07 -25.30 6.13
CA LYS A 273 -32.93 -26.09 7.02
C LYS A 273 -32.45 -26.08 8.47
N ILE A 274 -31.14 -26.15 8.71
CA ILE A 274 -30.57 -26.35 10.06
C ILE A 274 -30.03 -25.06 10.70
N GLY A 275 -29.69 -24.05 9.91
CA GLY A 275 -28.95 -22.88 10.40
C GLY A 275 -29.76 -21.87 11.21
N CYS A 276 -31.03 -22.16 11.53
CA CYS A 276 -31.75 -21.44 12.57
C CYS A 276 -31.49 -22.00 13.98
N GLU A 277 -30.96 -23.22 14.10
CA GLU A 277 -30.73 -23.89 15.38
C GLU A 277 -29.31 -23.65 15.92
N ASP A 278 -29.22 -23.19 17.18
CA ASP A 278 -27.95 -22.87 17.84
C ASP A 278 -26.98 -24.05 17.94
N LYS A 279 -27.50 -25.28 18.01
CA LYS A 279 -26.71 -26.51 18.21
C LYS A 279 -25.70 -26.80 17.09
N TYR A 280 -25.90 -26.23 15.89
CA TYR A 280 -25.01 -26.40 14.76
C TYR A 280 -23.91 -25.34 14.66
N TYR A 281 -23.95 -24.32 15.53
CA TYR A 281 -22.96 -23.26 15.59
C TYR A 281 -21.94 -23.52 16.70
N LYS A 282 -20.65 -23.46 16.35
CA LYS A 282 -19.58 -23.46 17.33
C LYS A 282 -18.85 -22.12 17.29
N LEU A 283 -18.82 -21.43 18.43
CA LEU A 283 -18.10 -20.18 18.61
C LEU A 283 -16.64 -20.52 18.93
N LEU A 284 -15.71 -19.96 18.17
CA LEU A 284 -14.29 -20.25 18.25
C LEU A 284 -13.49 -18.95 18.31
N THR A 285 -12.29 -19.06 18.88
CA THR A 285 -11.32 -17.97 18.93
C THR A 285 -10.04 -18.47 18.26
N SER A 286 -9.55 -17.72 17.29
CA SER A 286 -8.27 -17.97 16.62
C SER A 286 -7.11 -17.71 17.58
N ASN A 287 -5.93 -18.28 17.27
CA ASN A 287 -4.69 -18.03 18.02
C ASN A 287 -4.34 -16.53 18.11
N MET A 288 -4.82 -15.73 17.15
CA MET A 288 -4.70 -14.26 17.12
C MET A 288 -5.77 -13.52 17.94
N LYS A 289 -6.50 -14.19 18.85
CA LYS A 289 -7.61 -13.65 19.66
C LYS A 289 -8.82 -13.10 18.87
N ARG A 290 -8.88 -13.34 17.56
CA ARG A 290 -10.06 -13.02 16.74
C ARG A 290 -11.13 -14.08 16.87
N MET A 291 -12.38 -13.66 16.89
CA MET A 291 -13.52 -14.52 17.14
C MET A 291 -14.20 -14.87 15.83
N TYR A 292 -14.63 -16.11 15.67
CA TYR A 292 -15.39 -16.55 14.50
C TYR A 292 -16.34 -17.66 14.92
N PHE A 293 -17.27 -18.01 14.05
CA PHE A 293 -18.12 -19.16 14.26
C PHE A 293 -18.07 -20.08 13.04
N ILE A 294 -18.24 -21.37 13.32
CA ILE A 294 -18.36 -22.38 12.28
C ILE A 294 -19.75 -23.01 12.36
N VAL A 295 -20.25 -23.42 11.20
CA VAL A 295 -21.46 -24.23 11.08
C VAL A 295 -21.04 -25.64 10.76
N LYS A 296 -21.39 -26.58 11.63
CA LYS A 296 -21.07 -28.01 11.44
C LYS A 296 -22.25 -28.90 11.83
N THR A 297 -22.38 -30.01 11.14
CA THR A 297 -23.19 -31.17 11.56
C THR A 297 -22.33 -32.19 12.30
N GLU A 298 -22.92 -33.25 12.84
CA GLU A 298 -22.20 -34.29 13.60
C GLU A 298 -20.99 -34.86 12.83
N ASP A 299 -21.13 -35.04 11.52
CA ASP A 299 -20.10 -35.68 10.69
C ASP A 299 -19.36 -34.75 9.72
N CYS A 300 -19.67 -33.44 9.68
CA CYS A 300 -19.17 -32.58 8.61
C CYS A 300 -19.14 -31.07 8.95
N LEU A 301 -18.05 -30.40 8.60
CA LEU A 301 -17.92 -28.95 8.64
C LEU A 301 -18.47 -28.35 7.35
N ILE A 302 -19.41 -27.40 7.46
CA ILE A 302 -20.13 -26.86 6.30
C ILE A 302 -19.49 -25.55 5.85
N ALA A 303 -19.35 -24.59 6.77
CA ALA A 303 -18.89 -23.26 6.46
C ALA A 303 -18.39 -22.52 7.71
N ALA A 304 -17.62 -21.45 7.49
CA ALA A 304 -17.08 -20.59 8.54
C ALA A 304 -17.45 -19.13 8.29
N SER A 305 -17.59 -18.37 9.37
CA SER A 305 -17.70 -16.92 9.29
C SER A 305 -16.33 -16.28 9.04
N PRO A 306 -16.30 -15.01 8.60
CA PRO A 306 -15.10 -14.18 8.73
C PRO A 306 -14.62 -14.06 10.18
N LEU A 307 -13.39 -13.59 10.34
CA LEU A 307 -12.81 -13.27 11.65
C LEU A 307 -13.30 -11.89 12.12
N TYR A 308 -13.82 -11.84 13.34
CA TYR A 308 -14.29 -10.63 14.02
C TYR A 308 -13.31 -10.22 15.12
N ASP A 309 -13.18 -8.92 15.36
CA ASP A 309 -12.30 -8.40 16.41
C ASP A 309 -13.00 -8.43 17.79
N THR A 310 -14.33 -8.38 17.83
CA THR A 310 -15.12 -8.44 19.07
C THR A 310 -16.20 -9.53 19.08
N ASP A 311 -16.57 -9.96 20.30
CA ASP A 311 -17.68 -10.92 20.51
C ASP A 311 -19.02 -10.33 20.06
N SER A 312 -19.20 -9.03 20.28
CA SER A 312 -20.39 -8.28 19.90
C SER A 312 -20.60 -8.31 18.38
N GLU A 313 -19.56 -8.05 17.59
CA GLU A 313 -19.62 -8.12 16.12
C GLU A 313 -19.93 -9.54 15.64
N ARG A 314 -19.27 -10.55 16.22
CA ARG A 314 -19.55 -11.96 15.91
C ARG A 314 -21.00 -12.32 16.18
N MET A 315 -21.54 -11.91 17.32
CA MET A 315 -22.92 -12.21 17.73
C MET A 315 -23.94 -11.44 16.88
N GLN A 316 -23.64 -10.20 16.49
CA GLN A 316 -24.47 -9.43 15.56
C GLN A 316 -24.53 -10.10 14.19
N ALA A 317 -23.38 -10.51 13.64
CA ALA A 317 -23.31 -11.22 12.37
C ALA A 317 -24.05 -12.56 12.41
N LEU A 318 -23.93 -13.30 13.52
CA LEU A 318 -24.68 -14.54 13.74
C LEU A 318 -26.20 -14.32 13.78
N GLY A 319 -26.66 -13.22 14.40
CA GLY A 319 -28.07 -12.84 14.43
C GLY A 319 -28.62 -12.48 13.05
N ILE A 320 -27.85 -11.70 12.28
CA ILE A 320 -28.19 -11.34 10.89
C ILE A 320 -28.25 -12.60 10.02
N LEU A 321 -27.27 -13.49 10.15
CA LEU A 321 -27.22 -14.76 9.44
C LEU A 321 -28.50 -15.56 9.68
N LYS A 322 -28.86 -15.82 10.93
CA LYS A 322 -30.05 -16.62 11.28
C LYS A 322 -31.36 -16.02 10.74
N LYS A 323 -31.49 -14.68 10.76
CA LYS A 323 -32.67 -13.97 10.23
C LYS A 323 -32.78 -14.09 8.71
N LYS A 324 -31.66 -14.01 7.99
CA LYS A 324 -31.64 -13.94 6.52
C LYS A 324 -31.38 -15.28 5.83
N LEU A 325 -30.96 -16.32 6.55
CA LEU A 325 -30.57 -17.62 5.98
C LEU A 325 -31.71 -18.29 5.20
N VAL A 326 -32.92 -18.25 5.75
CA VAL A 326 -34.10 -18.92 5.20
C VAL A 326 -34.56 -18.27 3.89
N THR A 327 -34.42 -16.94 3.79
CA THR A 327 -34.89 -16.15 2.65
C THR A 327 -33.78 -15.88 1.62
N ALA A 328 -32.62 -16.52 1.75
CA ALA A 328 -31.48 -16.23 0.91
C ALA A 328 -31.62 -16.86 -0.50
N GLU A 329 -31.41 -16.06 -1.54
CA GLU A 329 -31.44 -16.50 -2.92
C GLU A 329 -30.08 -17.12 -3.32
N VAL A 330 -30.08 -17.99 -4.33
CA VAL A 330 -28.87 -18.64 -4.83
C VAL A 330 -28.57 -18.08 -6.22
N GLU A 331 -27.40 -17.48 -6.38
CA GLU A 331 -26.91 -16.88 -7.62
C GLU A 331 -25.69 -17.67 -8.11
N ASP A 332 -25.77 -18.17 -9.33
CA ASP A 332 -24.79 -19.06 -9.93
C ASP A 332 -23.86 -18.27 -10.83
N LEU A 333 -22.61 -18.09 -10.40
CA LEU A 333 -21.59 -17.37 -11.17
C LEU A 333 -20.62 -18.33 -11.90
N ILE A 334 -20.99 -19.61 -12.02
CA ILE A 334 -20.17 -20.68 -12.63
C ILE A 334 -20.52 -20.87 -14.13
N GLU A 335 -21.00 -19.83 -14.83
CA GLU A 335 -21.21 -19.92 -16.30
C GLU A 335 -19.92 -19.91 -17.11
#